data_AF-A0A8J7HRB5-F1
#
_entry.id   AF-A0A8J7HRB5-F1
#
_cell.length_a   1.000
_cell.length_b   1.000
_cell.length_c   1.000
_cell.angle_alpha   90.00
_cell.angle_beta   90.00
_cell.angle_gamma   90.00
#
_symmetry.space_group_name_H-M   'P 1'
#
loop_
_entity.id
_entity.type
_entity.pdbx_description
1 polymer ?
#
loop_
_entity_poly.entity_id
_entity_poly.type
_entity_poly.pdbx_seq_one_letter_code
_entity_poly.pdbx_strand_id
1 'polypeptide(L)'
;MKYFYENEQAHTITTTVTLRVQILKDKFSQSLGLPFKELLPESVIRQAITELKIKYKKRLFDPIITLWAFLSQILDSDKTVRKEIYVYLLAYNLLRSLMWSAGTTYNTPPLRLSLQGTRHHLLNFIPKLEAANFKKRFRLYRTLLKIIVHKTVPDRPARNEPRVIKRRPKAYPRLTKPRHELRKQLQSA
;
A
#
# COMPACT_ATOMS: atom_id res chain seq x y z
N MET A 1 48.96 8.71 19.68
CA MET A 1 48.30 7.70 20.55
C MET A 1 46.77 7.85 20.56
N LYS A 2 46.13 8.14 19.41
CA LYS A 2 44.68 8.45 19.30
C LYS A 2 43.93 7.57 18.29
N TYR A 3 44.60 6.58 17.70
CA TYR A 3 44.05 5.71 16.64
C TYR A 3 43.74 4.28 17.08
N PHE A 4 43.91 3.94 18.37
CA PHE A 4 43.68 2.59 18.88
C PHE A 4 42.30 2.40 19.55
N TYR A 5 41.57 3.47 19.90
CA TYR A 5 40.29 3.39 20.64
C TYR A 5 39.02 3.43 19.77
N GLU A 6 39.09 3.81 18.50
CA GLU A 6 37.88 3.88 17.63
C GLU A 6 37.51 2.53 16.99
N ASN A 7 38.45 1.60 16.85
CA ASN A 7 38.21 0.28 16.24
C ASN A 7 37.44 -0.69 17.14
N GLU A 8 37.58 -0.59 18.47
CA GLU A 8 36.92 -1.50 19.43
C GLU A 8 35.42 -1.20 19.56
N GLN A 9 35.04 0.09 19.54
CA GLN A 9 33.65 0.54 19.57
C GLN A 9 32.91 0.14 18.28
N ALA A 10 33.55 0.30 17.11
CA ALA A 10 32.95 -0.09 15.83
C ALA A 10 32.74 -1.62 15.70
N HIS A 11 33.66 -2.43 16.23
CA HIS A 11 33.53 -3.89 16.22
C HIS A 11 32.45 -4.37 17.21
N THR A 12 32.35 -3.74 18.38
CA THR A 12 31.32 -4.06 19.39
C THR A 12 29.92 -3.62 18.94
N ILE A 13 29.78 -2.47 18.29
CA ILE A 13 28.50 -2.00 17.70
C ILE A 13 28.08 -2.91 16.54
N THR A 14 29.02 -3.32 15.68
CA THR A 14 28.71 -4.26 14.58
C THR A 14 28.28 -5.61 15.12
N THR A 15 28.97 -6.12 16.14
CA THR A 15 28.68 -7.42 16.77
C THR A 15 27.37 -7.40 17.56
N THR A 16 27.02 -6.30 18.23
CA THR A 16 25.75 -6.16 18.95
C THR A 16 24.56 -5.97 18.01
N VAL A 17 24.74 -5.25 16.90
CA VAL A 17 23.74 -5.14 15.83
C VAL A 17 23.53 -6.50 15.17
N THR A 18 24.57 -7.27 14.87
CA THR A 18 24.43 -8.63 14.33
C THR A 18 23.78 -9.58 15.33
N LEU A 19 24.12 -9.50 16.63
CA LEU A 19 23.51 -10.33 17.67
C LEU A 19 22.01 -10.04 17.83
N ARG A 20 21.62 -8.76 17.89
CA ARG A 20 20.20 -8.36 17.97
C ARG A 20 19.42 -8.76 16.73
N VAL A 21 20.05 -8.64 15.55
CA VAL A 21 19.47 -9.09 14.28
C VAL A 21 19.31 -10.62 14.24
N GLN A 22 20.27 -11.37 14.79
CA GLN A 22 20.19 -12.82 14.88
C GLN A 22 19.10 -13.25 15.87
N ILE A 23 19.03 -12.63 17.04
CA ILE A 23 17.96 -12.86 18.03
C ILE A 23 16.59 -12.56 17.44
N LEU A 24 16.44 -11.48 16.65
CA LEU A 24 15.18 -11.16 15.95
C LEU A 24 14.82 -12.23 14.92
N LYS A 25 15.79 -12.72 14.13
CA LYS A 25 15.58 -13.83 13.20
C LYS A 25 15.17 -15.12 13.90
N ASP A 26 15.84 -15.44 15.00
CA ASP A 26 15.61 -16.66 15.76
C ASP A 26 14.23 -16.60 16.43
N LYS A 27 13.88 -15.47 17.07
CA LYS A 27 12.52 -15.24 17.59
C LYS A 27 11.47 -15.37 16.50
N PHE A 28 11.70 -14.77 15.32
CA PHE A 28 10.75 -14.84 14.21
C PHE A 28 10.57 -16.27 13.67
N SER A 29 11.67 -17.01 13.55
CA SER A 29 11.68 -18.40 13.08
C SER A 29 11.09 -19.36 14.11
N GLN A 30 11.23 -19.06 15.40
CA GLN A 30 10.74 -19.86 16.53
C GLN A 30 9.35 -19.47 17.05
N SER A 31 8.78 -18.31 16.70
CA SER A 31 7.46 -17.91 17.20
C SER A 31 6.40 -17.79 16.11
N LEU A 32 6.77 -17.36 14.90
CA LEU A 32 5.83 -17.05 13.82
C LEU A 32 5.96 -18.03 12.63
N GLY A 33 7.13 -18.58 12.34
CA GLY A 33 7.35 -19.47 11.18
C GLY A 33 6.93 -20.94 11.34
N LEU A 34 6.53 -21.36 12.54
CA LEU A 34 6.39 -22.78 12.90
C LEU A 34 5.31 -23.58 12.16
N PRO A 35 4.07 -23.08 11.93
CA PRO A 35 3.07 -23.93 11.27
C PRO A 35 3.32 -24.12 9.77
N PHE A 36 4.04 -23.20 9.11
CA PHE A 36 4.24 -23.25 7.66
C PHE A 36 5.58 -23.85 7.24
N LYS A 37 6.51 -24.10 8.15
CA LYS A 37 7.78 -24.75 7.80
C LYS A 37 7.56 -26.20 7.35
N GLU A 38 6.57 -26.87 7.92
CA GLU A 38 6.19 -28.24 7.56
C GLU A 38 5.28 -28.26 6.32
N LEU A 39 4.30 -27.35 6.25
CA LEU A 39 3.34 -27.28 5.13
C LEU A 39 3.94 -26.68 3.85
N LEU A 40 4.86 -25.73 3.99
CA LEU A 40 5.43 -24.96 2.89
C LEU A 40 6.94 -24.78 3.12
N PRO A 41 7.73 -25.87 2.95
CA PRO A 41 9.15 -25.87 3.24
C PRO A 41 9.93 -24.86 2.40
N GLU A 42 11.06 -24.41 2.96
CA GLU A 42 11.94 -23.47 2.29
C GLU A 42 12.43 -23.96 0.91
N SER A 43 12.65 -25.27 0.77
CA SER A 43 13.05 -25.90 -0.49
C SER A 43 12.04 -25.66 -1.62
N VAL A 44 10.75 -25.80 -1.32
CA VAL A 44 9.65 -25.58 -2.28
C VAL A 44 9.62 -24.11 -2.73
N ILE A 45 9.77 -23.18 -1.78
CA ILE A 45 9.80 -21.74 -2.09
C ILE A 45 11.03 -21.40 -2.94
N ARG A 46 12.19 -21.97 -2.61
CA ARG A 46 13.44 -21.77 -3.37
C ARG A 46 13.35 -22.32 -4.79
N GLN A 47 12.70 -23.46 -4.97
CA GLN A 47 12.44 -24.03 -6.29
C GLN A 47 11.56 -23.08 -7.12
N ALA A 48 10.44 -22.62 -6.57
CA ALA A 48 9.55 -21.67 -7.24
C ALA A 48 10.24 -20.36 -7.61
N ILE A 49 11.07 -19.80 -6.72
CA ILE A 49 11.87 -18.59 -6.99
C ILE A 49 12.85 -18.82 -8.16
N THR A 50 13.47 -20.00 -8.22
CA THR A 50 14.43 -20.37 -9.27
C THR A 50 13.73 -20.56 -10.61
N GLU A 51 12.59 -21.24 -10.63
CA GLU A 51 11.74 -21.44 -11.80
C GLU A 51 11.24 -20.10 -12.37
N LEU A 52 10.75 -19.22 -11.51
CA LEU A 52 10.30 -17.87 -11.88
C LEU A 52 11.47 -16.91 -12.17
N LYS A 53 12.72 -17.37 -12.04
CA LYS A 53 13.96 -16.60 -12.26
C LYS A 53 13.98 -15.28 -11.47
N ILE A 54 13.38 -15.27 -10.27
CA ILE A 54 13.26 -14.07 -9.43
C ILE A 54 14.58 -13.82 -8.72
N LYS A 55 15.20 -12.66 -8.99
CA LYS A 55 16.39 -12.20 -8.28
C LYS A 55 16.00 -11.42 -7.03
N TYR A 56 16.52 -11.81 -5.87
CA TYR A 56 16.28 -11.11 -4.61
C TYR A 56 17.59 -10.90 -3.84
N LYS A 57 17.60 -9.91 -2.94
CA LYS A 57 18.75 -9.65 -2.07
C LYS A 57 18.58 -10.44 -0.77
N LYS A 58 19.61 -11.16 -0.34
CA LYS A 58 19.64 -11.78 1.00
C LYS A 58 19.64 -10.67 2.06
N ARG A 59 18.53 -10.53 2.79
CA ARG A 59 18.28 -9.50 3.80
C ARG A 59 17.57 -10.12 5.00
N LEU A 60 17.34 -9.33 6.04
CA LEU A 60 16.55 -9.75 7.20
C LEU A 60 15.15 -10.22 6.79
N PHE A 61 14.51 -9.48 5.88
CA PHE A 61 13.23 -9.82 5.26
C PHE A 61 13.48 -10.28 3.83
N ASP A 62 13.87 -11.55 3.67
CA ASP A 62 13.93 -12.18 2.35
C ASP A 62 12.54 -12.72 1.95
N PRO A 63 12.33 -13.15 0.69
CA PRO A 63 11.03 -13.61 0.23
C PRO A 63 10.47 -14.80 1.01
N ILE A 64 11.32 -15.65 1.59
CA ILE A 64 10.91 -16.83 2.36
C ILE A 64 10.36 -16.37 3.71
N ILE A 65 11.17 -15.60 4.45
CA ILE A 65 10.78 -15.05 5.76
C ILE A 65 9.56 -14.13 5.63
N THR A 66 9.50 -13.31 4.58
CA THR A 66 8.37 -12.39 4.35
C THR A 66 7.08 -13.14 4.01
N LEU A 67 7.17 -14.23 3.25
CA LEU A 67 6.00 -15.05 2.92
C LEU A 67 5.46 -15.75 4.16
N TRP A 68 6.32 -16.41 4.94
CA TRP A 68 5.89 -17.03 6.19
C TRP A 68 5.34 -16.00 7.18
N ALA A 69 6.01 -14.85 7.32
CA ALA A 69 5.52 -13.74 8.14
C ALA A 69 4.08 -13.34 7.81
N PHE A 70 3.82 -13.15 6.51
CA PHE A 70 2.54 -12.72 5.99
C PHE A 70 1.45 -13.79 6.20
N LEU A 71 1.75 -15.05 5.90
CA LEU A 71 0.82 -16.16 6.12
C LEU A 71 0.50 -16.32 7.61
N SER A 72 1.50 -16.25 8.47
CA SER A 72 1.31 -16.29 9.91
C SER A 72 0.46 -15.12 10.39
N GLN A 73 0.71 -13.90 9.94
CA GLN A 73 -0.11 -12.73 10.29
C GLN A 73 -1.58 -12.82 9.81
N ILE A 74 -1.83 -13.47 8.66
CA ILE A 74 -3.20 -13.62 8.11
C ILE A 74 -3.98 -14.74 8.79
N LEU A 75 -3.27 -15.81 9.15
CA LEU A 75 -3.83 -17.02 9.71
C LEU A 75 -3.78 -17.03 11.24
N ASP A 76 -3.10 -16.07 11.85
CA ASP A 76 -3.11 -15.88 13.30
C ASP A 76 -4.55 -15.74 13.81
N SER A 77 -4.78 -16.38 14.95
CA SER A 77 -6.01 -16.29 15.72
C SER A 77 -6.27 -14.87 16.22
N ASP A 78 -5.19 -14.08 16.40
CA ASP A 78 -5.32 -12.68 16.69
C ASP A 78 -5.87 -11.96 15.45
N LYS A 79 -7.16 -11.63 15.52
CA LYS A 79 -7.95 -11.06 14.43
C LYS A 79 -7.46 -9.67 13.99
N THR A 80 -6.31 -9.17 14.44
CA THR A 80 -5.80 -7.81 14.21
C THR A 80 -5.73 -7.48 12.72
N VAL A 81 -5.07 -8.29 11.89
CA VAL A 81 -4.98 -8.06 10.44
C VAL A 81 -6.35 -8.13 9.77
N ARG A 82 -7.19 -9.12 10.14
CA ARG A 82 -8.55 -9.23 9.60
C ARG A 82 -9.41 -8.02 9.99
N LYS A 83 -9.36 -7.60 11.26
CA LYS A 83 -10.07 -6.42 11.79
C LYS A 83 -9.62 -5.16 11.08
N GLU A 84 -8.32 -4.98 10.87
CA GLU A 84 -7.80 -3.85 10.10
C GLU A 84 -8.38 -3.84 8.68
N ILE A 85 -8.33 -4.96 7.97
CA ILE A 85 -8.93 -5.09 6.62
C ILE A 85 -10.42 -4.74 6.66
N TYR A 86 -11.18 -5.26 7.63
CA TYR A 86 -12.60 -4.95 7.77
C TYR A 86 -12.86 -3.48 8.06
N VAL A 87 -12.05 -2.83 8.90
CA VAL A 87 -12.17 -1.39 9.18
C VAL A 87 -11.90 -0.58 7.92
N TYR A 88 -10.88 -0.94 7.13
CA TYR A 88 -10.60 -0.27 5.86
C TYR A 88 -11.74 -0.47 4.83
N LEU A 89 -12.29 -1.69 4.74
CA LEU A 89 -13.44 -1.98 3.88
C LEU A 89 -14.68 -1.20 4.32
N LEU A 90 -14.96 -1.14 5.62
CA LEU A 90 -16.07 -0.38 6.18
C LEU A 90 -15.92 1.11 5.88
N ALA A 91 -14.74 1.69 6.13
CA ALA A 91 -14.46 3.09 5.82
C ALA A 91 -14.57 3.38 4.31
N TYR A 92 -14.06 2.50 3.46
CA TYR A 92 -14.20 2.61 2.02
C TYR A 92 -15.67 2.56 1.58
N ASN A 93 -16.44 1.59 2.08
CA ASN A 93 -17.85 1.44 1.76
C ASN A 93 -18.66 2.64 2.24
N LEU A 94 -18.36 3.18 3.42
CA LEU A 94 -18.98 4.41 3.93
C LEU A 94 -18.73 5.59 3.00
N LEU A 95 -17.47 5.78 2.56
CA LEU A 95 -17.13 6.83 1.61
C LEU A 95 -17.84 6.61 0.26
N ARG A 96 -17.92 5.37 -0.23
CA ARG A 96 -18.62 5.03 -1.48
C ARG A 96 -20.13 5.28 -1.39
N SER A 97 -20.77 4.92 -0.29
CA SER A 97 -22.18 5.21 -0.04
C SER A 97 -22.45 6.72 0.03
N LEU A 98 -21.52 7.48 0.63
CA LEU A 98 -21.61 8.94 0.69
C LEU A 98 -21.45 9.57 -0.70
N MET A 99 -20.50 9.09 -1.51
CA MET A 99 -20.35 9.48 -2.92
C MET A 99 -21.59 9.13 -3.73
N TRP A 100 -22.17 7.94 -3.52
CA TRP A 100 -23.41 7.51 -4.17
C TRP A 100 -24.56 8.45 -3.84
N SER A 101 -24.76 8.74 -2.56
CA SER A 101 -25.80 9.65 -2.09
C SER A 101 -25.63 11.06 -2.66
N ALA A 102 -24.40 11.59 -2.74
CA ALA A 102 -24.14 12.89 -3.35
C ALA A 102 -24.43 12.88 -4.85
N GLY A 103 -23.97 11.85 -5.56
CA GLY A 103 -24.14 11.72 -7.00
C GLY A 103 -25.59 11.57 -7.42
N THR A 104 -26.38 10.73 -6.73
CA THR A 104 -27.81 10.56 -7.01
C THR A 104 -28.62 11.82 -6.67
N THR A 105 -28.27 12.53 -5.59
CA THR A 105 -28.98 13.75 -5.17
C THR A 105 -28.79 14.91 -6.15
N TYR A 106 -27.60 15.03 -6.78
CA TYR A 106 -27.22 16.16 -7.63
C TYR A 106 -26.90 15.75 -9.07
N ASN A 107 -27.39 14.59 -9.50
CA ASN A 107 -27.28 14.04 -10.86
C ASN A 107 -25.85 14.02 -11.44
N THR A 108 -24.87 13.64 -10.63
CA THR A 108 -23.46 13.49 -11.04
C THR A 108 -23.05 12.04 -10.91
N PRO A 109 -22.34 11.45 -11.90
CA PRO A 109 -21.93 10.04 -11.82
C PRO A 109 -21.11 9.75 -10.56
N PRO A 110 -21.57 8.89 -9.62
CA PRO A 110 -20.90 8.67 -8.34
C PRO A 110 -19.45 8.20 -8.46
N LEU A 111 -19.15 7.41 -9.50
CA LEU A 111 -17.81 6.88 -9.77
C LEU A 111 -16.81 7.95 -10.23
N ARG A 112 -17.30 9.13 -10.63
CA ARG A 112 -16.47 10.27 -11.04
C ARG A 112 -16.09 11.16 -9.87
N LEU A 113 -16.69 10.97 -8.69
CA LEU A 113 -16.39 11.73 -7.50
C LEU A 113 -15.04 11.29 -6.90
N SER A 114 -14.28 12.22 -6.35
CA SER A 114 -12.97 11.94 -5.76
C SER A 114 -13.14 11.28 -4.38
N LEU A 115 -12.63 10.06 -4.24
CA LEU A 115 -12.59 9.36 -2.95
C LEU A 115 -11.80 10.16 -1.90
N GLN A 116 -10.63 10.69 -2.28
CA GLN A 116 -9.79 11.48 -1.38
C GLN A 116 -10.43 12.83 -1.03
N GLY A 117 -11.07 13.49 -2.00
CA GLY A 117 -11.84 14.71 -1.75
C GLY A 117 -13.00 14.47 -0.79
N THR A 118 -13.74 13.37 -0.99
CA THR A 118 -14.82 12.93 -0.11
C THR A 118 -14.32 12.67 1.31
N ARG A 119 -13.23 11.90 1.46
CA ARG A 119 -12.60 11.63 2.75
C ARG A 119 -12.22 12.92 3.48
N HIS A 120 -11.55 13.84 2.79
CA HIS A 120 -11.13 15.11 3.37
C HIS A 120 -12.32 15.93 3.89
N HIS A 121 -13.37 16.09 3.06
CA HIS A 121 -14.55 16.84 3.49
C HIS A 121 -15.33 16.14 4.60
N LEU A 122 -15.45 14.81 4.57
CA LEU A 122 -16.09 14.05 5.65
C LEU A 122 -15.37 14.28 6.98
N LEU A 123 -14.04 14.12 7.02
CA LEU A 123 -13.24 14.35 8.24
C LEU A 123 -13.43 15.77 8.80
N ASN A 124 -13.49 16.79 7.94
CA ASN A 124 -13.74 18.17 8.37
C ASN A 124 -15.18 18.40 8.88
N PHE A 125 -16.13 17.55 8.51
CA PHE A 125 -17.53 17.64 8.91
C PHE A 125 -17.87 16.78 10.14
N ILE A 126 -17.12 15.72 10.44
CA ILE A 126 -17.31 14.87 11.63
C ILE A 126 -17.49 15.70 12.91
N PRO A 127 -16.57 16.59 13.32
CA PRO A 127 -16.74 17.33 14.58
C PRO A 127 -17.98 18.24 14.56
N LYS A 128 -18.36 18.75 13.37
CA LYS A 128 -19.55 19.60 13.21
C LYS A 128 -20.84 18.78 13.31
N LEU A 129 -20.83 17.55 12.81
CA LEU A 129 -21.96 16.61 12.88
C LEU A 129 -22.14 16.08 14.30
N GLU A 130 -21.05 15.76 14.99
CA GLU A 130 -21.05 15.30 16.39
C GLU A 130 -21.71 16.33 17.30
N ALA A 131 -21.26 17.60 17.22
CA ALA A 131 -21.78 18.70 18.03
C ALA A 131 -23.16 19.24 17.60
N ALA A 132 -23.77 18.72 16.53
CA ALA A 132 -25.03 19.24 15.99
C ALA A 132 -26.26 18.51 16.54
N ASN A 133 -27.35 19.26 16.77
CA ASN A 133 -28.68 18.70 16.99
C ASN A 133 -29.29 18.14 15.69
N PHE A 134 -30.40 17.41 15.78
CA PHE A 134 -31.02 16.72 14.64
C PHE A 134 -31.26 17.62 13.41
N LYS A 135 -31.91 18.78 13.59
CA LYS A 135 -32.16 19.74 12.49
C LYS A 135 -30.86 20.27 11.88
N LYS A 136 -29.85 20.57 12.70
CA LYS A 136 -28.54 21.05 12.25
C LYS A 136 -27.73 19.95 11.55
N ARG A 137 -27.79 18.70 12.03
CA ARG A 137 -27.16 17.53 11.38
C ARG A 137 -27.68 17.33 9.96
N PHE A 138 -29.00 17.40 9.76
CA PHE A 138 -29.59 17.27 8.42
C PHE A 138 -29.09 18.36 7.46
N ARG A 139 -29.05 19.62 7.91
CA ARG A 139 -28.50 20.73 7.11
C ARG A 139 -27.02 20.52 6.77
N LEU A 140 -26.21 20.16 7.76
CA LEU A 140 -24.78 19.89 7.56
C LEU A 140 -24.54 18.74 6.58
N TYR A 141 -25.33 17.67 6.68
CA TYR A 141 -25.26 16.53 5.76
C TYR A 141 -25.58 16.95 4.33
N ARG A 142 -26.65 17.73 4.09
CA ARG A 142 -26.96 18.26 2.76
C ARG A 142 -25.84 19.14 2.20
N THR A 143 -25.24 19.98 3.05
CA THR A 143 -24.09 20.80 2.68
C THR A 143 -22.88 19.94 2.31
N LEU A 144 -22.62 18.88 3.07
CA LEU A 144 -21.55 17.92 2.77
C LEU A 144 -21.76 17.27 1.39
N LEU A 145 -22.96 16.77 1.10
CA LEU A 145 -23.28 16.20 -0.22
C LEU A 145 -23.07 17.22 -1.34
N LYS A 146 -23.49 18.48 -1.13
CA LYS A 146 -23.31 19.56 -2.11
C LYS A 146 -21.84 19.86 -2.37
N ILE A 147 -20.98 19.82 -1.35
CA ILE A 147 -19.54 20.04 -1.54
C ILE A 147 -18.91 18.85 -2.28
N ILE A 148 -19.28 17.63 -1.93
CA ILE A 148 -18.74 16.39 -2.52
C ILE A 148 -19.01 16.34 -4.02
N VAL A 149 -20.20 16.74 -4.48
CA VAL A 149 -20.53 16.70 -5.91
C VAL A 149 -19.58 17.54 -6.76
N HIS A 150 -19.03 18.63 -6.20
CA HIS A 150 -18.06 19.49 -6.88
C HIS A 150 -16.62 18.96 -6.80
N LYS A 151 -16.39 17.76 -6.24
CA LYS A 151 -15.07 17.09 -6.18
C LYS A 151 -14.93 16.01 -7.25
N THR A 152 -15.41 16.24 -8.46
CA THR A 152 -15.22 15.33 -9.59
C THR A 152 -13.75 15.22 -9.98
N VAL A 153 -13.30 14.00 -10.29
CA VAL A 153 -11.97 13.74 -10.84
C VAL A 153 -11.95 14.24 -12.29
N PRO A 154 -11.07 15.20 -12.65
CA PRO A 154 -11.02 15.70 -14.02
C PRO A 154 -10.69 14.59 -15.02
N ASP A 155 -11.33 14.61 -16.19
CA ASP A 155 -10.92 13.73 -17.30
C ASP A 155 -9.52 14.09 -17.80
N ARG A 156 -8.70 13.06 -17.98
CA ARG A 156 -7.32 13.18 -18.46
C ARG A 156 -7.08 12.17 -19.58
N PRO A 157 -7.68 12.39 -20.76
CA PRO A 157 -7.64 11.42 -21.86
C PRO A 157 -6.21 11.12 -22.34
N ALA A 158 -5.27 12.06 -22.18
CA ALA A 158 -3.88 11.91 -22.64
C ALA A 158 -2.92 11.23 -21.63
N ARG A 159 -3.42 10.42 -20.68
CA ARG A 159 -2.56 9.80 -19.62
C ARG A 159 -1.92 8.46 -20.04
N ASN A 160 -2.18 8.00 -21.26
CA ASN A 160 -1.54 6.80 -21.80
C ASN A 160 -0.11 7.14 -22.22
N GLU A 161 0.83 6.93 -21.30
CA GLU A 161 2.26 7.18 -21.55
C GLU A 161 3.00 5.87 -21.85
N PRO A 162 3.88 5.86 -22.87
CA PRO A 162 4.68 4.69 -23.19
C PRO A 162 5.62 4.37 -22.02
N ARG A 163 5.61 3.10 -21.60
CA ARG A 163 6.43 2.58 -20.50
C ARG A 163 7.87 2.33 -20.97
N VAL A 164 8.57 3.41 -21.28
CA VAL A 164 9.95 3.40 -21.83
C VAL A 164 10.87 4.36 -21.08
N ILE A 165 12.17 4.07 -21.07
CA ILE A 165 13.17 4.79 -20.27
C ILE A 165 14.23 5.49 -21.14
N LYS A 166 14.72 6.67 -20.72
CA LYS A 166 15.72 7.43 -21.49
C LYS A 166 17.17 6.94 -21.33
N ARG A 167 17.58 6.49 -20.14
CA ARG A 167 19.02 6.30 -19.83
C ARG A 167 19.33 5.09 -18.93
N ARG A 168 18.77 5.01 -17.72
CA ARG A 168 19.19 4.04 -16.69
C ARG A 168 18.72 2.61 -17.00
N PRO A 169 19.51 1.54 -16.78
CA PRO A 169 19.06 0.17 -17.01
C PRO A 169 18.08 -0.25 -15.90
N LYS A 170 16.79 -0.06 -16.17
CA LYS A 170 15.70 -0.84 -15.57
C LYS A 170 15.19 -1.81 -16.64
N ALA A 171 14.45 -2.84 -16.25
CA ALA A 171 13.82 -3.79 -17.17
C ALA A 171 12.63 -3.14 -17.93
N TYR A 172 12.91 -2.09 -18.71
CA TYR A 172 11.96 -1.44 -19.61
C TYR A 172 12.65 -1.10 -20.92
N PRO A 173 11.94 -1.12 -22.07
CA PRO A 173 12.51 -0.73 -23.35
C PRO A 173 13.02 0.72 -23.33
N ARG A 174 14.04 1.01 -24.14
CA ARG A 174 14.57 2.38 -24.28
C ARG A 174 13.62 3.25 -25.09
N LEU A 175 13.60 4.55 -24.77
CA LEU A 175 12.90 5.57 -25.57
C LEU A 175 13.70 5.81 -26.86
N THR A 176 13.38 5.07 -27.91
CA THR A 176 14.05 5.15 -29.23
C THR A 176 13.39 6.16 -30.18
N LYS A 177 12.11 6.48 -29.97
CA LYS A 177 11.34 7.45 -30.76
C LYS A 177 10.83 8.60 -29.89
N PRO A 178 10.51 9.77 -30.47
CA PRO A 178 9.79 10.84 -29.77
C PRO A 178 8.50 10.34 -29.11
N ARG A 179 8.18 10.84 -27.91
CA ARG A 179 7.04 10.36 -27.12
C ARG A 179 5.69 10.50 -27.83
N HIS A 180 5.51 11.55 -28.63
CA HIS A 180 4.25 11.79 -29.32
C HIS A 180 3.95 10.69 -30.37
N GLU A 181 4.97 10.13 -31.02
CA GLU A 181 4.82 9.01 -31.97
C GLU A 181 4.44 7.71 -31.25
N LEU A 182 5.11 7.42 -30.13
CA LEU A 182 4.81 6.23 -29.32
C LEU A 182 3.40 6.30 -28.71
N ARG A 183 2.92 7.49 -28.35
CA ARG A 183 1.53 7.69 -27.90
C ARG A 183 0.51 7.35 -29.00
N LYS A 184 0.78 7.71 -30.25
CA LYS A 184 -0.08 7.33 -31.40
C LYS A 184 -0.12 5.81 -31.58
N GLN A 185 1.02 5.14 -31.50
CA GLN A 185 1.10 3.67 -31.60
C GLN A 185 0.32 2.94 -30.49
N LEU A 186 0.28 3.51 -29.28
CA LEU A 186 -0.51 2.98 -28.17
C LEU A 186 -2.02 3.22 -28.29
N GLN A 187 -2.44 4.16 -29.13
CA GLN A 187 -3.86 4.43 -29.40
C GLN A 187 -4.39 3.57 -30.57
N SER A 188 -3.50 3.04 -31.41
CA SER A 188 -3.82 2.19 -32.56
C SER A 188 -3.71 0.69 -32.32
N ALA A 189 -3.32 0.28 -31.10
CA ALA A 189 -3.14 -1.11 -30.69
C ALA A 189 -4.26 -1.52 -29.73
#